data_AF-A0A498H657-F1
#
_entry.id   AF-A0A498H657-F1
#
_cell.length_a   1.000
_cell.length_b   1.000
_cell.length_c   1.000
_cell.angle_alpha   90.00
_cell.angle_beta   90.00
_cell.angle_gamma   90.00
#
_symmetry.space_group_name_H-M   'P 1'
#
loop_
_entity.id
_entity.type
_entity.pdbx_description
1 polymer ?
#
loop_
_entity_poly.entity_id
_entity_poly.type
_entity_poly.pdbx_seq_one_letter_code
_entity_poly.pdbx_strand_id
1 'polypeptide(L)'
;MVSIFHPSSLFCSNNEWNDQEFQDLFMHALLKHIETINKLGIKVAWSWEFFNCFWNEVPWFKDVYYKNYLLESIYDVLYNASYFYESPPENRCQCDTSHLDYELSDQINESWFVLLHRILHNDREAFIVIGINLATDKNSISIECNCTPENFNKEYHLIKDPSQWHLKINYMDICPTKLDNWDYKFKLALFICKSQRFGSKEIKHPLNKIEFDSKFKKDFIDVNQEKEKERILIKIAKLLTLNHFEAANDTSIREEKIKEVYRIRISQAARIHYYEDSDKKIFLRYYPSSKHDSPL
;
A
#
# COMPACT_ATOMS: atom_id res chain seq x y z
N MET A 1 7.17 -7.31 1.28
CA MET A 1 5.82 -7.17 1.86
C MET A 1 4.84 -7.88 0.94
N VAL A 2 3.94 -8.68 1.50
CA VAL A 2 2.92 -9.40 0.72
C VAL A 2 1.53 -9.13 1.27
N SER A 3 0.51 -9.42 0.48
CA SER A 3 -0.90 -9.41 0.87
C SER A 3 -1.48 -10.81 0.69
N ILE A 4 -2.36 -11.20 1.59
CA ILE A 4 -3.08 -12.46 1.54
C ILE A 4 -4.56 -12.10 1.52
N PHE A 5 -5.30 -12.63 0.57
CA PHE A 5 -6.75 -12.53 0.62
C PHE A 5 -7.30 -13.61 1.54
N HIS A 6 -8.07 -13.19 2.54
CA HIS A 6 -8.89 -14.10 3.32
C HIS A 6 -9.98 -14.70 2.41
N PRO A 7 -10.40 -15.96 2.59
CA PRO A 7 -11.40 -16.57 1.74
C PRO A 7 -12.68 -15.74 1.57
N SER A 8 -13.17 -15.09 2.63
CA SER A 8 -14.36 -14.20 2.55
C SER A 8 -14.23 -13.01 1.59
N SER A 9 -13.01 -12.65 1.16
CA SER A 9 -12.78 -11.58 0.17
C SER A 9 -12.73 -12.07 -1.28
N LEU A 10 -12.70 -13.39 -1.48
CA LEU A 10 -12.60 -14.03 -2.80
C LEU A 10 -13.80 -14.91 -3.13
N PHE A 11 -14.40 -15.52 -2.11
CA PHE A 11 -15.50 -16.46 -2.23
C PHE A 11 -16.72 -15.94 -1.46
N CYS A 12 -17.91 -16.27 -1.96
CA CYS A 12 -19.18 -16.14 -1.27
C CYS A 12 -20.09 -17.33 -1.64
N SER A 13 -21.15 -17.53 -0.88
CA SER A 13 -22.16 -18.55 -1.17
C SER A 13 -22.97 -18.19 -2.43
N ASN A 14 -23.61 -19.19 -3.04
CA ASN A 14 -24.50 -18.97 -4.18
C ASN A 14 -25.69 -18.06 -3.81
N ASN A 15 -26.16 -18.12 -2.56
CA ASN A 15 -27.26 -17.27 -2.11
C ASN A 15 -26.85 -15.80 -2.05
N GLU A 16 -25.66 -15.51 -1.52
CA GLU A 16 -25.09 -14.15 -1.54
C GLU A 16 -24.83 -13.71 -2.97
N TRP A 17 -24.27 -14.58 -3.84
CA TRP A 17 -23.98 -14.23 -5.23
C TRP A 17 -25.22 -13.89 -6.06
N ASN A 18 -26.38 -14.48 -5.73
CA ASN A 18 -27.65 -14.21 -6.40
C ASN A 18 -28.29 -12.88 -5.95
N ASP A 19 -27.76 -12.22 -4.91
CA ASP A 19 -28.13 -10.86 -4.53
C ASP A 19 -27.28 -9.85 -5.32
N GLN A 20 -27.93 -9.07 -6.18
CA GLN A 20 -27.28 -8.09 -7.04
C GLN A 20 -26.56 -7.00 -6.25
N GLU A 21 -27.15 -6.51 -5.15
CA GLU A 21 -26.54 -5.44 -4.36
C GLU A 21 -25.26 -5.96 -3.68
N PHE A 22 -25.34 -7.17 -3.13
CA PHE A 22 -24.18 -7.85 -2.58
C PHE A 22 -23.09 -8.07 -3.64
N GLN A 23 -23.47 -8.60 -4.80
CA GLN A 23 -22.56 -8.87 -5.91
C GLN A 23 -21.78 -7.62 -6.33
N ASP A 24 -22.47 -6.49 -6.48
CA ASP A 24 -21.86 -5.21 -6.86
C ASP A 24 -20.87 -4.74 -5.80
N LEU A 25 -21.24 -4.79 -4.51
CA LEU A 25 -20.37 -4.42 -3.40
C LEU A 25 -19.14 -5.33 -3.29
N PHE A 26 -19.35 -6.63 -3.40
CA PHE A 26 -18.30 -7.64 -3.34
C PHE A 26 -17.28 -7.44 -4.46
N MET A 27 -17.75 -7.28 -5.70
CA MET A 27 -16.88 -7.06 -6.85
C MET A 27 -16.18 -5.70 -6.80
N HIS A 28 -16.88 -4.65 -6.38
CA HIS A 28 -16.28 -3.34 -6.20
C HIS A 28 -15.14 -3.39 -5.18
N ALA A 29 -15.36 -4.01 -4.01
CA ALA A 29 -14.34 -4.14 -2.98
C ALA A 29 -13.12 -4.94 -3.49
N LEU A 30 -13.34 -6.11 -4.10
CA LEU A 30 -12.28 -6.95 -4.64
C LEU A 30 -11.43 -6.19 -5.66
N LEU A 31 -12.06 -5.58 -6.67
CA LEU A 31 -11.35 -4.82 -7.70
C LEU A 31 -10.58 -3.63 -7.11
N LYS A 32 -11.14 -2.93 -6.12
CA LYS A 32 -10.45 -1.82 -5.46
C LYS A 32 -9.25 -2.28 -4.64
N HIS A 33 -9.32 -3.43 -3.96
CA HIS A 33 -8.15 -4.01 -3.30
C HIS A 33 -7.08 -4.38 -4.32
N ILE A 34 -7.45 -5.06 -5.41
CA ILE A 34 -6.54 -5.48 -6.49
C ILE A 34 -5.84 -4.26 -7.12
N GLU A 35 -6.60 -3.23 -7.51
CA GLU A 35 -6.07 -1.97 -8.02
C GLU A 35 -5.08 -1.33 -7.04
N THR A 36 -5.42 -1.33 -5.75
CA THR A 36 -4.62 -0.69 -4.71
C THR A 36 -3.32 -1.46 -4.47
N ILE A 37 -3.38 -2.78 -4.34
CA ILE A 37 -2.20 -3.67 -4.24
C ILE A 37 -1.25 -3.43 -5.40
N ASN A 38 -1.76 -3.39 -6.64
CA ASN A 38 -0.98 -3.12 -7.83
C ASN A 38 -0.30 -1.75 -7.78
N LYS A 39 -1.06 -0.71 -7.43
CA LYS A 39 -0.53 0.65 -7.28
C LYS A 39 0.59 0.70 -6.23
N LEU A 40 0.44 -0.04 -5.15
CA LEU A 40 1.42 -0.08 -4.07
C LEU A 40 2.62 -0.99 -4.36
N GLY A 41 2.58 -1.75 -5.46
CA GLY A 41 3.60 -2.75 -5.79
C GLY A 41 3.67 -3.90 -4.78
N ILE A 42 2.60 -4.13 -4.03
CA ILE A 42 2.50 -5.23 -3.07
C ILE A 42 2.25 -6.51 -3.84
N LYS A 43 2.88 -7.61 -3.40
CA LYS A 43 2.68 -8.92 -4.00
C LYS A 43 1.55 -9.67 -3.31
N VAL A 44 0.72 -10.36 -4.08
CA VAL A 44 -0.33 -11.26 -3.57
C VAL A 44 0.27 -12.63 -3.34
N ALA A 45 0.26 -13.08 -2.10
CA ALA A 45 0.75 -14.38 -1.69
C ALA A 45 -0.22 -15.48 -2.12
N TRP A 46 0.33 -16.55 -2.70
CA TRP A 46 -0.44 -17.72 -3.12
C TRP A 46 0.27 -19.02 -2.70
N SER A 47 -0.54 -20.03 -2.41
CA SER A 47 -0.17 -21.44 -2.54
C SER A 47 -0.82 -21.97 -3.83
N TRP A 48 -0.28 -23.04 -4.43
CA TRP A 48 -0.88 -23.63 -5.62
C TRP A 48 -2.29 -24.15 -5.34
N GLU A 49 -2.50 -24.70 -4.15
CA GLU A 49 -3.77 -25.21 -3.66
C GLU A 49 -4.81 -24.09 -3.57
N PHE A 50 -4.46 -22.95 -2.96
CA PHE A 50 -5.36 -21.83 -2.81
C PHE A 50 -5.61 -21.11 -4.14
N PHE A 51 -4.60 -20.99 -4.98
CA PHE A 51 -4.72 -20.44 -6.34
C PHE A 51 -5.63 -21.31 -7.21
N ASN A 52 -5.53 -22.63 -7.12
CA ASN A 52 -6.42 -23.55 -7.82
C ASN A 52 -7.86 -23.43 -7.30
N CYS A 53 -8.06 -23.31 -5.98
CA CYS A 53 -9.39 -23.04 -5.43
C CYS A 53 -9.94 -21.72 -5.97
N PHE A 54 -9.14 -20.66 -6.02
CA PHE A 54 -9.54 -19.37 -6.56
C PHE A 54 -10.06 -19.48 -7.99
N TRP A 55 -9.35 -20.11 -8.92
CA TRP A 55 -9.81 -20.16 -10.31
C TRP A 55 -10.98 -21.12 -10.55
N ASN A 56 -11.17 -22.13 -9.70
CA ASN A 56 -12.22 -23.13 -9.92
C ASN A 56 -13.50 -22.86 -9.13
N GLU A 57 -13.39 -22.20 -7.97
CA GLU A 57 -14.51 -22.08 -7.03
C GLU A 57 -15.05 -20.66 -6.88
N VAL A 58 -14.37 -19.62 -7.36
CA VAL A 58 -14.90 -18.25 -7.24
C VAL A 58 -16.20 -18.06 -8.03
N PRO A 59 -17.21 -17.41 -7.43
CA PRO A 59 -18.55 -17.35 -8.00
C PRO A 59 -18.60 -16.54 -9.30
N TRP A 60 -17.85 -15.44 -9.39
CA TRP A 60 -17.76 -14.61 -10.59
C TRP A 60 -17.13 -15.31 -11.80
N PHE A 61 -16.32 -16.36 -11.59
CA PHE A 61 -15.73 -17.13 -12.69
C PHE A 61 -16.70 -18.16 -13.26
N LYS A 62 -17.70 -18.58 -12.47
CA LYS A 62 -18.79 -19.46 -12.89
C LYS A 62 -19.88 -18.69 -13.65
N ASP A 63 -19.97 -17.38 -13.44
CA ASP A 63 -20.85 -16.47 -14.16
C ASP A 63 -20.23 -16.02 -15.50
N VAL A 64 -20.91 -16.29 -16.63
CA VAL A 64 -20.39 -15.99 -17.97
C VAL A 64 -20.17 -14.50 -18.20
N TYR A 65 -21.07 -13.65 -17.69
CA TYR A 65 -20.97 -12.20 -17.87
C TYR A 65 -19.75 -11.66 -17.13
N TYR A 66 -19.64 -11.97 -15.83
CA TYR A 66 -18.55 -11.50 -15.00
C TYR A 66 -17.21 -12.11 -15.38
N LYS A 67 -17.16 -13.39 -15.75
CA LYS A 67 -15.96 -14.01 -16.30
C LYS A 67 -15.44 -13.22 -17.49
N ASN A 68 -16.29 -12.96 -18.49
CA ASN A 68 -15.84 -12.24 -19.69
C ASN A 68 -15.43 -10.79 -19.40
N TYR A 69 -16.12 -10.13 -18.47
CA TYR A 69 -15.84 -8.74 -18.10
C TYR A 69 -14.57 -8.58 -17.24
N LEU A 70 -14.35 -9.49 -16.31
CA LEU A 70 -13.34 -9.34 -15.25
C LEU A 70 -12.07 -10.12 -15.50
N LEU A 71 -12.11 -11.19 -16.30
CA LEU A 71 -11.00 -12.13 -16.39
C LEU A 71 -9.70 -11.43 -16.75
N GLU A 72 -9.70 -10.54 -17.75
CA GLU A 72 -8.50 -9.80 -18.15
C GLU A 72 -7.99 -8.89 -17.01
N SER A 73 -8.88 -8.12 -16.38
CA SER A 73 -8.51 -7.19 -15.30
C SER A 73 -7.99 -7.91 -14.04
N ILE A 74 -8.64 -9.00 -13.63
CA ILE A 74 -8.25 -9.79 -12.47
C ILE A 74 -6.99 -10.59 -12.79
N TYR A 75 -6.91 -11.21 -13.96
CA TYR A 75 -5.75 -11.99 -14.37
C TYR A 75 -4.50 -11.12 -14.50
N ASP A 76 -4.56 -10.01 -15.26
CA ASP A 76 -3.40 -9.14 -15.45
C ASP A 76 -2.87 -8.61 -14.13
N VAL A 77 -3.75 -8.22 -13.21
CA VAL A 77 -3.30 -7.66 -11.94
C VAL A 77 -2.84 -8.74 -10.97
N LEU A 78 -3.63 -9.79 -10.75
CA LEU A 78 -3.27 -10.84 -9.79
C LEU A 78 -2.09 -11.67 -10.27
N TYR A 79 -1.97 -11.95 -11.57
CA TYR A 79 -0.84 -12.69 -12.12
C TYR A 79 0.47 -11.89 -11.97
N ASN A 80 0.47 -10.61 -12.36
CA ASN A 80 1.67 -9.76 -12.23
C ASN A 80 2.04 -9.45 -10.78
N ALA A 81 1.05 -9.42 -9.88
CA ALA A 81 1.26 -9.25 -8.45
C ALA A 81 1.54 -10.58 -7.72
N SER A 82 1.41 -11.75 -8.35
CA SER A 82 1.56 -13.04 -7.67
C SER A 82 2.96 -13.26 -7.07
N TYR A 83 2.97 -13.83 -5.88
CA TYR A 83 4.14 -14.44 -5.23
C TYR A 83 3.74 -15.81 -4.71
N PHE A 84 4.26 -16.87 -5.32
CA PHE A 84 3.96 -18.23 -4.92
C PHE A 84 4.94 -18.69 -3.85
N TYR A 85 4.40 -19.16 -2.73
CA TYR A 85 5.18 -19.89 -1.75
C TYR A 85 5.35 -21.33 -2.21
N GLU A 86 6.60 -21.81 -2.21
CA GLU A 86 6.92 -23.21 -2.51
C GLU A 86 6.21 -24.16 -1.53
N SER A 87 6.08 -25.42 -1.95
CA SER A 87 5.40 -26.47 -1.18
C SER A 87 5.97 -26.58 0.24
N PRO A 88 5.13 -26.82 1.26
CA PRO A 88 5.59 -26.87 2.62
C PRO A 88 6.42 -28.16 2.83
N PRO A 89 7.23 -28.21 3.89
CA PRO A 89 7.68 -29.50 4.43
C PRO A 89 6.46 -30.38 4.78
N GLU A 90 6.65 -31.69 4.76
CA GLU A 90 5.63 -32.76 4.64
C GLU A 90 4.52 -32.81 5.73
N ASN A 91 4.47 -31.88 6.68
CA ASN A 91 3.58 -31.93 7.83
C ASN A 91 2.30 -31.09 7.63
N ARG A 92 1.14 -31.70 7.88
CA ARG A 92 -0.16 -31.00 7.95
C ARG A 92 -0.20 -30.17 9.24
N CYS A 93 -0.14 -28.84 9.14
CA CYS A 93 -0.35 -27.94 10.30
C CYS A 93 -1.85 -27.69 10.52
N GLN A 94 -2.23 -27.50 11.79
CA GLN A 94 -3.50 -26.87 12.19
C GLN A 94 -3.16 -25.43 12.59
N CYS A 95 -3.59 -24.45 11.78
CA CYS A 95 -3.60 -23.05 12.18
C CYS A 95 -4.92 -22.77 12.90
N ASP A 96 -4.87 -22.25 14.12
CA ASP A 96 -6.10 -21.82 14.80
C ASP A 96 -6.57 -20.48 14.22
N THR A 97 -7.74 -20.51 13.58
CA THR A 97 -8.44 -19.31 13.11
C THR A 97 -9.88 -19.28 13.59
N SER A 98 -10.17 -19.91 14.73
CA SER A 98 -11.50 -19.96 15.34
C SER A 98 -12.15 -18.57 15.55
N HIS A 99 -11.38 -17.49 15.44
CA HIS A 99 -11.86 -16.10 15.49
C HIS A 99 -12.39 -15.55 14.16
N LEU A 100 -12.29 -16.31 13.07
CA LEU A 100 -12.77 -15.98 11.74
C LEU A 100 -13.99 -16.86 11.44
N ASP A 101 -15.15 -16.46 11.94
CA ASP A 101 -16.43 -17.14 11.63
C ASP A 101 -16.76 -16.94 10.15
N TYR A 102 -16.49 -17.95 9.31
CA TYR A 102 -16.90 -17.93 7.91
C TYR A 102 -17.12 -19.36 7.36
N GLU A 103 -18.33 -19.62 6.85
CA GLU A 103 -18.71 -20.92 6.28
C GLU A 103 -18.31 -20.99 4.80
N LEU A 104 -17.24 -21.72 4.50
CA LEU A 104 -16.84 -22.13 3.15
C LEU A 104 -16.57 -23.63 3.11
N SER A 105 -16.44 -24.19 1.91
CA SER A 105 -16.01 -25.58 1.76
C SER A 105 -14.68 -25.82 2.47
N ASP A 106 -14.56 -26.96 3.15
CA ASP A 106 -13.34 -27.37 3.87
C ASP A 106 -12.08 -27.23 3.01
N GLN A 107 -12.17 -27.58 1.72
CA GLN A 107 -11.05 -27.48 0.77
C GLN A 107 -10.47 -26.06 0.64
N ILE A 108 -11.32 -25.03 0.61
CA ILE A 108 -10.86 -23.63 0.49
C ILE A 108 -10.14 -23.23 1.78
N ASN A 109 -10.74 -23.55 2.93
CA ASN A 109 -10.18 -23.23 4.24
C ASN A 109 -8.83 -23.94 4.46
N GLU A 110 -8.75 -25.25 4.17
CA GLU A 110 -7.52 -26.02 4.23
C GLU A 110 -6.43 -25.43 3.34
N SER A 111 -6.77 -25.09 2.09
CA SER A 111 -5.83 -24.49 1.13
C SER A 111 -5.30 -23.13 1.60
N TRP A 112 -6.16 -22.35 2.25
CA TRP A 112 -5.79 -21.07 2.84
C TRP A 112 -4.90 -21.23 4.09
N PHE A 113 -5.19 -22.20 4.97
CA PHE A 113 -4.32 -22.51 6.11
C PHE A 113 -2.93 -22.98 5.68
N VAL A 114 -2.84 -23.75 4.60
CA VAL A 114 -1.55 -24.13 4.01
C VAL A 114 -0.75 -22.89 3.60
N LEU A 115 -1.41 -21.87 3.02
CA LEU A 115 -0.76 -20.61 2.67
C LEU A 115 -0.30 -19.84 3.92
N LEU A 116 -1.17 -19.69 4.93
CA LEU A 116 -0.82 -19.01 6.18
C LEU A 116 0.37 -19.66 6.88
N HIS A 117 0.37 -20.98 6.95
CA HIS A 117 1.47 -21.77 7.49
C HIS A 117 2.78 -21.45 6.76
N ARG A 118 2.79 -21.45 5.42
CA ARG A 118 4.00 -21.10 4.64
C ARG A 118 4.49 -19.69 4.94
N ILE A 119 3.58 -18.73 5.08
CA ILE A 119 3.93 -17.33 5.34
C ILE A 119 4.54 -17.17 6.73
N LEU A 120 3.94 -17.81 7.72
CA LEU A 120 4.37 -17.80 9.11
C LEU A 120 5.77 -18.40 9.26
N HIS A 121 6.04 -19.57 8.64
CA HIS A 121 7.36 -20.21 8.67
C HIS A 121 8.45 -19.46 7.90
N ASN A 122 8.07 -18.62 6.93
CA ASN A 122 9.01 -17.77 6.21
C ASN A 122 9.27 -16.42 6.91
N ASP A 123 8.70 -16.20 8.10
CA ASP A 123 8.74 -14.95 8.87
C ASP A 123 8.44 -13.69 8.02
N ARG A 124 7.49 -13.80 7.08
CA ARG A 124 7.15 -12.68 6.19
C ARG A 124 6.15 -11.75 6.85
N GLU A 125 6.34 -10.45 6.69
CA GLU A 125 5.29 -9.47 6.96
C GLU A 125 4.21 -9.56 5.88
N ALA A 126 2.96 -9.68 6.33
CA ALA A 126 1.81 -9.76 5.44
C ALA A 126 0.64 -8.93 5.95
N PHE A 127 -0.18 -8.48 5.00
CA PHE A 127 -1.51 -7.94 5.27
C PHE A 127 -2.57 -8.96 4.89
N ILE A 128 -3.60 -9.10 5.72
CA ILE A 128 -4.73 -9.98 5.42
C ILE A 128 -5.91 -9.12 4.99
N VAL A 129 -6.27 -9.20 3.71
CA VAL A 129 -7.45 -8.56 3.15
C VAL A 129 -8.67 -9.38 3.51
N ILE A 130 -9.65 -8.79 4.17
CA ILE A 130 -10.87 -9.49 4.59
C ILE A 130 -12.08 -8.98 3.82
N GLY A 131 -13.03 -9.88 3.59
CA GLY A 131 -14.24 -9.58 2.82
C GLY A 131 -15.24 -8.73 3.58
N ILE A 132 -16.16 -8.11 2.84
CA ILE A 132 -17.22 -7.24 3.36
C ILE A 132 -18.16 -7.92 4.36
N ASN A 133 -18.27 -9.26 4.31
CA ASN A 133 -19.16 -10.03 5.19
C ASN A 133 -18.52 -10.41 6.53
N LEU A 134 -17.21 -10.17 6.69
CA LEU A 134 -16.54 -10.51 7.94
C LEU A 134 -16.66 -9.34 8.92
N ALA A 135 -17.71 -9.37 9.73
CA ALA A 135 -17.90 -8.42 10.83
C ALA A 135 -16.87 -8.68 11.93
N THR A 136 -15.82 -7.86 11.99
CA THR A 136 -14.85 -7.89 13.09
C THR A 136 -14.44 -6.47 13.46
N ASP A 137 -14.36 -6.18 14.76
CA ASP A 137 -13.81 -4.90 15.25
C ASP A 137 -12.28 -4.92 15.35
N LYS A 138 -11.66 -6.09 15.21
CA LYS A 138 -10.21 -6.24 15.32
C LYS A 138 -9.49 -5.59 14.14
N ASN A 139 -8.32 -5.00 14.39
CA ASN A 139 -7.44 -4.41 13.37
C ASN A 139 -6.29 -5.35 12.97
N SER A 140 -6.24 -6.52 13.59
CA SER A 140 -5.20 -7.53 13.46
C SER A 140 -5.74 -8.89 13.88
N ILE A 141 -5.02 -9.93 13.49
CA ILE A 141 -5.25 -11.33 13.89
C ILE A 141 -3.91 -11.97 14.24
N SER A 142 -3.89 -12.75 15.33
CA SER A 142 -2.76 -13.63 15.66
C SER A 142 -2.97 -14.96 14.98
N ILE A 143 -1.94 -15.45 14.29
CA ILE A 143 -1.94 -16.79 13.70
C ILE A 143 -0.84 -17.58 14.40
N GLU A 144 -1.24 -18.74 14.93
CA GLU A 144 -0.37 -19.67 15.63
C GLU A 144 -0.27 -20.98 14.86
N CYS A 145 0.93 -21.54 14.76
CA CYS A 145 1.16 -22.89 14.26
C CYS A 145 2.10 -23.64 15.20
N ASN A 146 1.63 -24.79 15.69
CA ASN A 146 2.33 -25.65 16.64
C ASN A 146 2.86 -26.93 15.97
N CYS A 147 3.16 -26.88 14.66
CA CYS A 147 3.62 -28.04 13.91
C CYS A 147 5.09 -28.43 14.17
N THR A 148 5.82 -27.56 14.85
CA THR A 148 7.22 -27.71 15.25
C THR A 148 7.37 -27.44 16.74
N PRO A 149 8.44 -27.95 17.40
CA PRO A 149 8.73 -27.60 18.80
C PRO A 149 8.89 -26.09 19.04
N GLU A 150 9.31 -25.37 17.99
CA GLU A 150 9.23 -23.92 17.92
C GLU A 150 7.78 -23.55 17.60
N ASN A 151 7.05 -23.03 18.59
CA ASN A 151 5.72 -22.48 18.37
C ASN A 151 5.87 -21.16 17.58
N PHE A 152 5.36 -21.14 16.36
CA PHE A 152 5.32 -19.92 15.57
C PHE A 152 4.04 -19.15 15.89
N ASN A 153 4.19 -17.89 16.28
CA ASN A 153 3.07 -16.97 16.51
C ASN A 153 3.41 -15.62 15.87
N LYS A 154 2.51 -15.10 15.04
CA LYS A 154 2.66 -13.77 14.45
C LYS A 154 1.33 -13.06 14.33
N GLU A 155 1.35 -11.77 14.64
CA GLU A 155 0.23 -10.87 14.45
C GLU A 155 0.28 -10.27 13.04
N TYR A 156 -0.84 -10.35 12.32
CA TYR A 156 -1.01 -9.79 10.99
C TYR A 156 -2.07 -8.70 11.00
N HIS A 157 -1.84 -7.61 10.27
CA HIS A 157 -2.81 -6.54 10.16
C HIS A 157 -3.92 -6.89 9.17
N LEU A 158 -5.17 -6.58 9.57
CA LEU A 158 -6.33 -6.75 8.72
C LEU A 158 -6.55 -5.49 7.86
N ILE A 159 -6.95 -5.69 6.60
CA ILE A 159 -7.39 -4.66 5.67
C ILE A 159 -8.84 -4.96 5.30
N LYS A 160 -9.78 -4.19 5.88
CA LYS A 160 -11.23 -4.33 5.68
C LYS A 160 -11.73 -3.56 4.46
N ASP A 161 -11.10 -2.42 4.22
CA ASP A 161 -11.50 -1.49 3.17
C ASP A 161 -10.26 -1.06 2.38
N PRO A 162 -10.36 -0.87 1.05
CA PRO A 162 -9.23 -0.44 0.23
C PRO A 162 -8.58 0.87 0.70
N SER A 163 -9.32 1.76 1.35
CA SER A 163 -8.75 2.98 1.93
C SER A 163 -7.80 2.67 3.10
N GLN A 164 -7.92 1.55 3.80
CA GLN A 164 -7.05 1.27 4.95
C GLN A 164 -5.60 0.97 4.57
N TRP A 165 -5.33 0.60 3.31
CA TRP A 165 -3.98 0.31 2.82
C TRP A 165 -2.97 1.41 3.14
N HIS A 166 -3.34 2.67 2.87
CA HIS A 166 -2.44 3.80 3.09
C HIS A 166 -2.22 4.11 4.58
N LEU A 167 -3.01 3.56 5.50
CA LEU A 167 -2.81 3.71 6.94
C LEU A 167 -1.83 2.66 7.50
N LYS A 168 -1.65 1.56 6.79
CA LYS A 168 -0.89 0.40 7.26
C LYS A 168 0.49 0.26 6.62
N ILE A 169 0.71 0.88 5.47
CA ILE A 169 1.99 0.83 4.77
C ILE A 169 2.89 1.97 5.22
N ASN A 170 4.15 1.67 5.51
CA ASN A 170 5.14 2.71 5.72
C ASN A 170 5.46 3.38 4.37
N TYR A 171 5.17 4.68 4.24
CA TYR A 171 5.47 5.42 3.01
C TYR A 171 6.96 5.42 2.66
N MET A 172 7.86 5.22 3.63
CA MET A 172 9.30 5.10 3.39
C MET A 172 9.67 3.85 2.58
N ASP A 173 8.91 2.76 2.72
CA ASP A 173 9.14 1.53 1.95
C ASP A 173 8.86 1.70 0.46
N ILE A 174 8.01 2.67 0.12
CA ILE A 174 7.61 3.00 -1.26
C ILE A 174 8.51 4.09 -1.86
N CYS A 175 9.28 4.80 -1.02
CA CYS A 175 10.10 5.92 -1.49
C CYS A 175 11.12 5.47 -2.54
N PRO A 176 11.35 6.29 -3.59
CA PRO A 176 12.26 5.90 -4.65
C PRO A 176 13.71 5.88 -4.13
N THR A 177 14.34 4.72 -4.32
CA THR A 177 15.78 4.50 -4.06
C THR A 177 16.62 4.58 -5.34
N LYS A 178 15.97 4.64 -6.51
CA LYS A 178 16.56 4.71 -7.84
C LYS A 178 15.71 5.64 -8.72
N LEU A 179 16.25 6.07 -9.87
CA LEU A 179 15.54 6.95 -10.81
C LEU A 179 14.40 6.25 -11.58
N ASP A 180 14.38 4.93 -11.61
CA ASP A 180 13.32 4.17 -12.26
C ASP A 180 11.97 4.35 -11.52
N ASN A 181 10.93 4.68 -12.29
CA ASN A 181 9.59 4.98 -11.78
C ASN A 181 9.56 6.02 -10.63
N TRP A 182 10.54 6.93 -10.61
CA TRP A 182 10.75 7.84 -9.48
C TRP A 182 9.54 8.74 -9.21
N ASP A 183 8.97 9.37 -10.24
CA ASP A 183 7.84 10.30 -10.08
C ASP A 183 6.62 9.61 -9.49
N TYR A 184 6.35 8.40 -9.98
CA TYR A 184 5.26 7.57 -9.49
C TYR A 184 5.44 7.22 -8.01
N LYS A 185 6.59 6.64 -7.66
CA LYS A 185 6.92 6.21 -6.29
C LYS A 185 6.94 7.38 -5.31
N PHE A 186 7.54 8.50 -5.70
CA PHE A 186 7.61 9.67 -4.85
C PHE A 186 6.21 10.27 -4.60
N LYS A 187 5.38 10.43 -5.64
CA LYS A 187 4.01 10.93 -5.49
C LYS A 187 3.14 9.99 -4.67
N LEU A 188 3.32 8.68 -4.82
CA LEU A 188 2.64 7.69 -4.00
C LEU A 188 3.06 7.76 -2.53
N ALA A 189 4.37 7.87 -2.27
CA ALA A 189 4.88 8.09 -0.91
C ALA A 189 4.35 9.40 -0.30
N LEU A 190 4.27 10.48 -1.07
CA LEU A 190 3.66 11.75 -0.63
C LEU A 190 2.18 11.58 -0.30
N PHE A 191 1.43 10.86 -1.12
CA PHE A 191 0.01 10.59 -0.88
C PHE A 191 -0.19 9.86 0.45
N ILE A 192 0.57 8.77 0.67
CA ILE A 192 0.48 7.96 1.89
C ILE A 192 0.94 8.77 3.10
N CYS A 193 2.08 9.46 3.01
CA CYS A 193 2.58 10.35 4.05
C CYS A 193 1.56 11.42 4.41
N LYS A 194 0.89 12.02 3.42
CA LYS A 194 -0.16 13.02 3.66
C LYS A 194 -1.32 12.42 4.44
N SER A 195 -1.82 11.28 4.01
CA SER A 195 -2.98 10.64 4.66
C SER A 195 -2.66 10.26 6.11
N GLN A 196 -1.45 9.76 6.38
CA GLN A 196 -1.04 9.37 7.73
C GLN A 196 -0.72 10.56 8.66
N ARG A 197 -0.02 11.59 8.16
CA ARG A 197 0.49 12.69 9.01
C ARG A 197 -0.45 13.89 9.08
N PHE A 198 -1.30 14.07 8.07
CA PHE A 198 -2.15 15.25 7.92
C PHE A 198 -3.64 14.91 7.72
N GLY A 199 -4.01 13.63 7.71
CA GLY A 199 -5.40 13.17 7.73
C GLY A 199 -6.25 13.74 6.60
N SER A 200 -7.44 14.22 6.96
CA SER A 200 -8.45 14.76 6.03
C SER A 200 -8.15 16.17 5.52
N LYS A 201 -7.00 16.78 5.86
CA LYS A 201 -6.65 18.12 5.33
C LYS A 201 -6.74 18.13 3.81
N GLU A 202 -7.39 19.16 3.27
CA GLU A 202 -7.52 19.32 1.83
C GLU A 202 -6.15 19.49 1.18
N ILE A 203 -5.96 18.84 0.03
CA ILE A 203 -4.78 19.06 -0.80
C ILE A 203 -5.02 20.33 -1.60
N LYS A 204 -4.34 21.41 -1.23
CA LYS A 204 -4.40 22.70 -1.95
C LYS A 204 -3.63 22.64 -3.27
N HIS A 205 -2.66 21.73 -3.37
CA HIS A 205 -1.83 21.53 -4.54
C HIS A 205 -1.89 20.06 -5.01
N PRO A 206 -2.74 19.73 -6.00
CA PRO A 206 -2.93 18.36 -6.48
C PRO A 206 -1.62 17.66 -6.91
N LEU A 207 -1.48 16.37 -6.60
CA LEU A 207 -0.25 15.60 -6.88
C LEU A 207 0.09 15.49 -8.38
N ASN A 208 -0.90 15.56 -9.25
CA ASN A 208 -0.70 15.60 -10.71
C ASN A 208 -0.09 16.93 -11.20
N LYS A 209 -0.18 18.00 -10.40
CA LYS A 209 0.44 19.32 -10.66
C LYS A 209 1.81 19.49 -9.98
N ILE A 210 2.43 18.39 -9.59
CA ILE A 210 3.78 18.39 -9.01
C ILE A 210 4.75 17.77 -10.01
N GLU A 211 5.87 18.45 -10.22
CA GLU A 211 6.97 17.94 -11.02
C GLU A 211 8.28 18.05 -10.23
N PHE A 212 9.27 17.24 -10.65
CA PHE A 212 10.56 17.16 -9.99
C PHE A 212 11.65 17.26 -11.04
N ASP A 213 12.50 18.26 -10.89
CA ASP A 213 13.67 18.42 -11.74
C ASP A 213 14.62 17.23 -11.59
N SER A 214 15.32 16.89 -12.66
CA SER A 214 16.31 15.80 -12.66
C SER A 214 17.37 15.93 -11.56
N LYS A 215 17.72 17.16 -11.18
CA LYS A 215 18.70 17.44 -10.14
C LYS A 215 18.11 17.18 -8.75
N PHE A 216 16.85 17.57 -8.49
CA PHE A 216 16.15 17.22 -7.26
C PHE A 216 16.08 15.69 -7.07
N LYS A 217 15.73 14.95 -8.13
CA LYS A 217 15.63 13.48 -8.07
C LYS A 217 16.95 12.85 -7.64
N LYS A 218 18.06 13.31 -8.21
CA LYS A 218 19.42 12.88 -7.84
C LYS A 218 19.77 13.29 -6.41
N ASP A 219 19.57 14.56 -6.07
CA ASP A 219 19.86 15.08 -4.73
C ASP A 219 19.10 14.28 -3.66
N PHE A 220 17.83 13.89 -3.91
CA PHE A 220 17.04 13.06 -3.00
C PHE A 220 17.58 11.63 -2.85
N ILE A 221 17.96 10.98 -3.97
CA ILE A 221 18.54 9.63 -3.94
C ILE A 221 19.83 9.62 -3.11
N ASP A 222 20.67 10.64 -3.31
CA ASP A 222 21.97 10.83 -2.65
C ASP A 222 21.85 11.13 -1.14
N VAL A 223 20.64 11.37 -0.61
CA VAL A 223 20.43 11.48 0.84
C VAL A 223 20.59 10.10 1.49
N ASN A 224 21.74 9.88 2.13
CA ASN A 224 22.06 8.61 2.78
C ASN A 224 21.27 8.35 4.07
N GLN A 225 20.81 9.41 4.75
CA GLN A 225 20.10 9.28 6.02
C GLN A 225 18.59 9.14 5.79
N GLU A 226 18.02 7.99 6.15
CA GLU A 226 16.59 7.70 6.02
C GLU A 226 15.71 8.73 6.74
N LYS A 227 16.09 9.13 7.97
CA LYS A 227 15.39 10.17 8.73
C LYS A 227 15.32 11.52 8.01
N GLU A 228 16.31 11.85 7.20
CA GLU A 228 16.32 13.10 6.44
C GLU A 228 15.44 12.98 5.18
N LYS A 229 15.45 11.82 4.50
CA LYS A 229 14.47 11.51 3.44
C LYS A 229 13.03 11.60 3.95
N GLU A 230 12.77 11.04 5.13
CA GLU A 230 11.47 11.12 5.79
C GLU A 230 11.05 12.58 6.04
N ARG A 231 11.97 13.41 6.57
CA ARG A 231 11.70 14.84 6.77
C ARG A 231 11.38 15.55 5.46
N ILE A 232 12.12 15.27 4.38
CA ILE A 232 11.85 15.85 3.05
C ILE A 232 10.40 15.55 2.64
N LEU A 233 9.98 14.28 2.72
CA LEU A 233 8.63 13.86 2.35
C LEU A 233 7.57 14.51 3.22
N ILE A 234 7.75 14.51 4.54
CA ILE A 234 6.81 15.13 5.48
C ILE A 234 6.66 16.63 5.18
N LYS A 235 7.77 17.33 4.90
CA LYS A 235 7.76 18.76 4.60
C LYS A 235 7.06 19.06 3.28
N ILE A 236 7.33 18.27 2.24
CA ILE A 236 6.64 18.42 0.96
C ILE A 236 5.15 18.09 1.13
N ALA A 237 4.80 16.95 1.73
CA ALA A 237 3.42 16.55 1.96
C ALA A 237 2.65 17.62 2.76
N LYS A 238 3.28 18.24 3.76
CA LYS A 238 2.69 19.35 4.51
C LYS A 238 2.52 20.59 3.64
N LEU A 239 3.54 20.99 2.88
CA LEU A 239 3.49 22.13 1.97
C LEU A 239 2.28 22.02 1.02
N LEU A 240 1.99 20.83 0.51
CA LEU A 240 0.86 20.60 -0.41
C LEU A 240 -0.53 20.81 0.22
N THR A 241 -0.61 20.86 1.55
CA THR A 241 -1.85 21.16 2.30
C THR A 241 -2.01 22.64 2.65
N LEU A 242 -1.01 23.47 2.28
CA LEU A 242 -0.93 24.88 2.65
C LEU A 242 -0.89 25.75 1.39
N ASN A 243 -1.46 26.95 1.47
CA ASN A 243 -1.17 28.01 0.50
C ASN A 243 0.10 28.76 0.92
N HIS A 244 0.61 29.66 0.07
CA HIS A 244 1.85 30.40 0.36
C HIS A 244 1.82 31.19 1.68
N PHE A 245 0.70 31.84 1.98
CA PHE A 245 0.58 32.62 3.20
C PHE A 245 0.67 31.72 4.45
N GLU A 246 0.00 30.58 4.43
CA GLU A 246 0.07 29.60 5.52
C GLU A 246 1.45 28.94 5.59
N ALA A 247 2.06 28.61 4.46
CA ALA A 247 3.38 27.97 4.39
C ALA A 247 4.50 28.90 4.91
N ALA A 248 4.39 30.20 4.64
CA ALA A 248 5.32 31.22 5.17
C ALA A 248 5.20 31.36 6.70
N ASN A 249 3.97 31.32 7.22
CA ASN A 249 3.70 31.45 8.65
C ASN A 249 3.85 30.14 9.44
N ASP A 250 3.88 28.98 8.76
CA ASP A 250 4.07 27.70 9.41
C ASP A 250 5.50 27.56 9.96
N THR A 251 5.61 27.41 11.28
CA THR A 251 6.90 27.38 11.99
C THR A 251 7.84 26.27 11.54
N SER A 252 7.29 25.22 10.90
CA SER A 252 8.04 24.09 10.41
C SER A 252 8.44 24.24 8.95
N ILE A 253 7.59 24.82 8.09
CA ILE A 253 7.88 25.00 6.65
C ILE A 253 8.72 26.25 6.42
N ARG A 254 8.31 27.38 7.01
CA ARG A 254 8.92 28.71 6.87
C ARG A 254 9.26 28.99 5.41
N GLU A 255 8.23 28.94 4.57
CA GLU A 255 8.40 29.21 3.15
C GLU A 255 8.86 30.65 2.92
N GLU A 256 9.89 30.80 2.10
CA GLU A 256 10.49 32.09 1.77
C GLU A 256 10.54 32.21 0.24
N LYS A 257 10.08 33.32 -0.31
CA LYS A 257 10.26 33.64 -1.74
C LYS A 257 11.55 34.45 -1.93
N ILE A 258 12.44 33.98 -2.81
CA ILE A 258 13.71 34.62 -3.16
C ILE A 258 13.75 34.75 -4.68
N LYS A 259 13.55 35.96 -5.20
CA LYS A 259 13.32 36.20 -6.64
C LYS A 259 12.13 35.34 -7.12
N GLU A 260 12.35 34.49 -8.11
CA GLU A 260 11.33 33.58 -8.67
C GLU A 260 11.30 32.18 -8.05
N VAL A 261 12.09 31.95 -6.99
CA VAL A 261 12.22 30.63 -6.36
C VAL A 261 11.65 30.68 -4.94
N TYR A 262 10.86 29.67 -4.60
CA TYR A 262 10.43 29.40 -3.24
C TYR A 262 11.39 28.44 -2.55
N ARG A 263 11.59 28.68 -1.26
CA ARG A 263 12.49 27.90 -0.43
C ARG A 263 11.75 27.44 0.82
N ILE A 264 11.77 26.14 1.07
CA ILE A 264 11.26 25.57 2.33
C ILE A 264 12.40 24.99 3.15
N ARG A 265 12.23 25.04 4.47
CA ARG A 265 13.22 24.55 5.43
C ARG A 265 12.93 23.09 5.81
N ILE A 266 13.93 22.22 5.63
CA ILE A 266 13.86 20.81 6.04
C ILE A 266 14.43 20.63 7.44
N SER A 267 15.62 21.20 7.68
CA SER A 267 16.26 21.31 8.99
C SER A 267 16.84 22.73 9.15
N GLN A 268 17.53 23.02 10.25
CA GLN A 268 18.18 24.34 10.38
C GLN A 268 19.13 24.64 9.21
N ALA A 269 19.74 23.60 8.64
CA ALA A 269 20.72 23.72 7.57
C ALA A 269 20.33 23.04 6.24
N ALA A 270 19.21 22.34 6.16
CA ALA A 270 18.77 21.70 4.92
C ALA A 270 17.57 22.43 4.33
N ARG A 271 17.58 22.64 3.01
CA ARG A 271 16.51 23.37 2.31
C ARG A 271 16.16 22.73 0.97
N ILE A 272 14.91 22.91 0.56
CA ILE A 272 14.43 22.54 -0.77
C ILE A 272 14.05 23.80 -1.52
N HIS A 273 14.48 23.89 -2.77
CA HIS A 273 14.07 24.94 -3.69
C HIS A 273 13.05 24.40 -4.67
N TYR A 274 12.03 25.20 -4.95
CA TYR A 274 11.03 24.92 -5.96
C TYR A 274 10.57 26.24 -6.60
N TYR A 275 9.98 26.20 -7.78
CA TYR A 275 9.29 27.35 -8.34
C TYR A 275 7.88 26.96 -8.73
N GLU A 276 7.06 27.98 -8.98
CA GLU A 276 5.73 27.77 -9.52
C GLU A 276 5.69 28.23 -10.97
N ASP A 277 5.17 27.36 -11.83
CA ASP A 277 4.84 27.68 -13.21
C ASP A 277 3.36 27.44 -13.43
N SER A 278 2.62 28.54 -13.63
CA SER A 278 1.16 28.52 -13.77
C SER A 278 0.47 27.88 -12.56
N ASP A 279 0.08 26.62 -12.65
CA ASP A 279 -0.58 25.86 -11.59
C ASP A 279 0.28 24.69 -11.05
N LYS A 280 1.54 24.59 -11.49
CA LYS A 280 2.45 23.51 -11.14
C LYS A 280 3.49 23.94 -10.12
N LYS A 281 3.77 23.07 -9.15
CA LYS A 281 4.95 23.18 -8.27
C LYS A 281 6.07 22.30 -8.80
N ILE A 282 7.22 22.91 -9.11
CA ILE A 282 8.36 22.21 -9.72
C ILE A 282 9.53 22.24 -8.74
N PHE A 283 9.81 21.09 -8.12
CA PHE A 283 10.89 20.92 -7.14
C PHE A 283 12.24 20.84 -7.85
N LEU A 284 13.14 21.79 -7.56
CA LEU A 284 14.38 22.00 -8.32
C LEU A 284 15.58 21.26 -7.72
N ARG A 285 15.79 21.40 -6.41
CA ARG A 285 17.04 21.01 -5.72
C ARG A 285 16.80 20.75 -4.25
N TYR A 286 17.55 19.80 -3.68
CA TYR A 286 17.71 19.65 -2.24
C TYR A 286 19.15 20.04 -1.85
N TYR A 287 19.27 20.99 -0.94
CA TYR A 287 20.55 21.47 -0.42
C TYR A 287 20.76 20.90 0.99
N PRO A 288 21.71 19.96 1.17
CA PRO A 288 22.05 19.46 2.50
C PRO A 288 22.82 20.50 3.31
N SER A 289 22.94 20.25 4.61
CA SER A 289 23.54 21.10 5.63
C SER A 289 24.92 21.71 5.30
N SER A 290 25.67 21.11 4.40
CA SER A 290 27.06 21.45 4.07
C SER A 290 27.23 22.39 2.86
N LYS A 291 26.16 22.85 2.22
CA LYS A 291 26.24 23.60 0.93
C LYS A 291 25.62 25.00 0.94
N HIS A 292 25.53 25.65 2.10
CA HIS A 292 24.88 26.96 2.22
C HIS A 292 25.57 28.14 1.52
N ASP A 293 26.85 27.99 1.18
CA ASP A 293 27.67 29.10 0.70
C ASP A 293 27.95 29.09 -0.81
N SER A 294 27.24 28.28 -1.60
CA SER A 294 27.30 28.43 -3.06
C SER A 294 26.22 29.40 -3.53
N PRO A 295 26.56 30.65 -3.90
CA PRO A 295 25.60 31.57 -4.48
C PRO A 295 25.04 31.00 -5.79
N LEU A 296 23.73 31.18 -5.97
CA LEU A 296 23.01 30.94 -7.23
C LEU A 296 23.55 31.83 -8.34
#